data_AF-A0A0D6PKM0-F1
#
_entry.id   AF-A0A0D6PKM0-F1
#
_cell.length_a   1.000
_cell.length_b   1.000
_cell.length_c   1.000
_cell.angle_alpha   90.00
_cell.angle_beta   90.00
_cell.angle_gamma   90.00
#
_symmetry.space_group_name_H-M   'P 1'
#
loop_
_entity.id
_entity.type
_entity.pdbx_description
1 polymer ?
#
loop_
_entity_poly.entity_id
_entity_poly.type
_entity_poly.pdbx_seq_one_letter_code
_entity_poly.pdbx_strand_id
1 'polypeptide(L)'
;MSAVTDKIGLAPATAATALECDFPLVEISQIAEQESWRKEINRPIYHIHKWWATRLGSVFRGITLGALSQPGTDTWAHFYKTHDLAGKVVLDPFMGSGTTLGEAVKLGAKAIGCDINPVSTFLVRQAFTPAPEAQLRAAFKRLERDVAPEIRRYYQTRDPQTSELIPVLYCFWVKTVTTPEGEVIPLLSRYVFAQDAYPKKKPRAQIVCPGCWGVLEDRYDATDTHCQYWPPLQPAGRSGRWSIRHDQGRSALSNQGVAAQGWHPACTSHVRDDGIAR
;
A
#
# COMPACT_ATOMS: atom_id res chain seq x y z
N MET A 1 5.25 -62.41 -9.43
CA MET A 1 5.43 -61.35 -8.41
C MET A 1 6.93 -61.16 -8.22
N SER A 2 7.52 -60.14 -8.84
CA SER A 2 8.90 -59.73 -8.60
C SER A 2 8.84 -58.31 -8.03
N ALA A 3 9.13 -58.17 -6.74
CA ALA A 3 9.21 -56.89 -6.08
C ALA A 3 10.62 -56.34 -6.28
N VAL A 4 10.79 -55.50 -7.31
CA VAL A 4 11.94 -54.61 -7.41
C VAL A 4 11.74 -53.54 -6.35
N THR A 5 12.49 -53.65 -5.27
CA THR A 5 12.58 -52.60 -4.26
C THR A 5 13.56 -51.55 -4.77
N ASP A 6 13.03 -50.41 -5.18
CA ASP A 6 13.82 -49.19 -5.44
C ASP A 6 14.46 -48.73 -4.12
N LYS A 7 15.68 -49.19 -3.87
CA LYS A 7 16.59 -48.52 -2.94
C LYS A 7 17.28 -47.39 -3.69
N ILE A 8 16.58 -46.26 -3.87
CA ILE A 8 17.25 -44.99 -4.16
C ILE A 8 17.92 -44.54 -2.87
N GLY A 9 19.14 -45.02 -2.66
CA GLY A 9 20.03 -44.46 -1.64
C GLY A 9 20.42 -43.05 -2.08
N LEU A 10 19.69 -42.03 -1.61
CA LEU A 10 20.28 -40.69 -1.51
C LEU A 10 21.40 -40.80 -0.47
N ALA A 11 22.65 -40.84 -0.92
CA ALA A 11 23.76 -40.44 -0.06
C ALA A 11 23.41 -39.06 0.53
N PRO A 12 23.68 -38.78 1.81
CA PRO A 12 23.40 -37.46 2.36
C PRO A 12 24.18 -36.46 1.53
N ALA A 13 23.47 -35.60 0.81
CA ALA A 13 24.08 -34.60 -0.03
C ALA A 13 24.97 -33.75 0.86
N THR A 14 26.29 -33.81 0.64
CA THR A 14 27.21 -32.88 1.28
C THR A 14 26.73 -31.48 0.91
N ALA A 15 26.41 -30.68 1.93
CA ALA A 15 25.91 -29.33 1.71
C ALA A 15 26.86 -28.58 0.78
N ALA A 16 26.31 -27.99 -0.28
CA ALA A 16 27.12 -27.31 -1.28
C ALA A 16 27.57 -25.93 -0.78
N THR A 17 26.76 -25.30 0.08
CA THR A 17 26.96 -23.94 0.56
C THR A 17 26.56 -23.81 2.03
N ALA A 18 26.76 -22.65 2.63
CA ALA A 18 26.26 -22.37 3.98
C ALA A 18 24.73 -22.32 4.05
N LEU A 19 24.03 -22.10 2.92
CA LEU A 19 22.58 -21.99 2.86
C LEU A 19 21.86 -23.27 3.32
N GLU A 20 22.43 -24.44 3.03
CA GLU A 20 21.83 -25.74 3.37
C GLU A 20 22.23 -26.27 4.76
N CYS A 21 23.08 -25.56 5.51
CA CYS A 21 23.60 -26.02 6.80
C CYS A 21 22.90 -25.38 7.99
N ASP A 22 23.15 -24.09 8.20
CA ASP A 22 22.76 -23.36 9.41
C ASP A 22 22.34 -21.94 9.03
N PHE A 23 21.24 -21.86 8.27
CA PHE A 23 20.69 -20.60 7.83
C PHE A 23 20.02 -19.88 9.02
N PRO A 24 20.39 -18.62 9.33
CA PRO A 24 19.93 -17.89 10.52
C PRO A 24 18.51 -17.35 10.31
N LEU A 25 17.56 -18.28 10.26
CA LEU A 25 16.17 -18.03 9.92
C LEU A 25 15.50 -17.09 10.93
N VAL A 26 15.75 -17.29 12.22
CA VAL A 26 15.09 -16.54 13.30
C VAL A 26 15.51 -15.07 13.25
N GLU A 27 16.82 -14.83 13.16
CA GLU A 27 17.42 -13.51 13.16
C GLU A 27 17.05 -12.72 11.89
N ILE A 28 17.12 -13.38 10.73
CA ILE A 28 16.70 -12.77 9.46
C ILE A 28 15.19 -12.47 9.50
N SER A 29 14.36 -13.35 10.04
CA SER A 29 12.92 -13.16 10.12
C SER A 29 12.55 -11.92 10.98
N GLN A 30 13.25 -11.70 12.09
CA GLN A 30 13.03 -10.52 12.93
C GLN A 30 13.34 -9.21 12.19
N ILE A 31 14.44 -9.16 11.43
CA ILE A 31 14.76 -8.00 10.59
C ILE A 31 13.74 -7.87 9.47
N ALA A 32 13.37 -8.97 8.83
CA ALA A 32 12.39 -8.97 7.74
C ALA A 32 11.03 -8.43 8.19
N GLU A 33 10.58 -8.78 9.39
CA GLU A 33 9.36 -8.24 9.97
C GLU A 33 9.45 -6.71 10.11
N GLN A 34 10.54 -6.20 10.68
CA GLN A 34 10.78 -4.76 10.80
C GLN A 34 10.87 -4.08 9.42
N GLU A 35 11.60 -4.66 8.48
CA GLU A 35 11.75 -4.15 7.11
C GLU A 35 10.40 -4.10 6.39
N SER A 36 9.50 -5.03 6.69
CA SER A 36 8.19 -5.13 6.05
C SER A 36 7.30 -3.93 6.34
N TRP A 37 7.55 -3.22 7.45
CA TRP A 37 6.94 -1.94 7.78
C TRP A 37 7.67 -0.82 7.01
N ARG A 38 6.94 -0.09 6.16
CA ARG A 38 7.47 1.03 5.37
C ARG A 38 8.66 0.67 4.48
N LYS A 39 8.50 -0.39 3.69
CA LYS A 39 9.52 -0.94 2.76
C LYS A 39 10.13 0.12 1.85
N GLU A 40 9.34 1.11 1.44
CA GLU A 40 9.76 2.23 0.60
C GLU A 40 10.86 3.10 1.23
N ILE A 41 10.94 3.14 2.56
CA ILE A 41 12.00 3.85 3.28
C ILE A 41 13.22 2.97 3.50
N ASN A 42 13.00 1.70 3.86
CA ASN A 42 14.08 0.79 4.17
C ASN A 42 14.85 0.34 2.91
N ARG A 43 14.17 0.29 1.76
CA ARG A 43 14.70 -0.22 0.48
C ARG A 43 14.26 0.64 -0.72
N PRO A 44 14.59 1.94 -0.77
CA PRO A 44 14.04 2.87 -1.75
C PRO A 44 14.28 2.45 -3.20
N ILE A 45 15.43 1.83 -3.50
CA ILE A 45 15.78 1.39 -4.85
C ILE A 45 14.82 0.33 -5.42
N TYR A 46 14.17 -0.48 -4.57
CA TYR A 46 13.21 -1.51 -5.00
C TYR A 46 11.78 -0.97 -5.09
N HIS A 47 11.58 0.32 -4.74
CA HIS A 47 10.28 0.97 -4.63
C HIS A 47 10.15 2.23 -5.50
N ILE A 48 11.01 2.38 -6.51
CA ILE A 48 10.89 3.44 -7.53
C ILE A 48 9.55 3.33 -8.29
N HIS A 49 8.96 2.13 -8.34
CA HIS A 49 7.63 1.88 -8.88
C HIS A 49 6.88 0.84 -8.02
N LYS A 50 5.55 0.89 -8.07
CA LYS A 50 4.70 -0.09 -7.39
C LYS A 50 4.78 -1.43 -8.13
N TRP A 51 5.46 -2.40 -7.54
CA TRP A 51 5.54 -3.77 -8.04
C TRP A 51 4.80 -4.74 -7.11
N TRP A 52 4.29 -5.84 -7.67
CA TRP A 52 3.66 -6.89 -6.87
C TRP A 52 4.71 -7.86 -6.33
N ALA A 53 4.42 -8.46 -5.17
CA ALA A 53 5.23 -9.54 -4.59
C ALA A 53 6.72 -9.24 -4.39
N THR A 54 7.13 -7.97 -4.26
CA THR A 54 8.51 -7.58 -3.94
C THR A 54 8.98 -8.26 -2.66
N ARG A 55 10.08 -9.00 -2.79
CA ARG A 55 10.74 -9.69 -1.69
C ARG A 55 11.62 -8.72 -0.89
N LEU A 56 11.77 -9.03 0.39
CA LEU A 56 12.52 -8.20 1.32
C LEU A 56 14.02 -8.35 1.10
N GLY A 57 14.73 -7.23 1.16
CA GLY A 57 16.18 -7.18 0.97
C GLY A 57 16.92 -7.94 2.07
N SER A 58 16.48 -7.88 3.32
CA SER A 58 17.11 -8.65 4.42
C SER A 58 17.12 -10.16 4.15
N VAL A 59 16.00 -10.69 3.67
CA VAL A 59 15.86 -12.11 3.31
C VAL A 59 16.79 -12.46 2.16
N PHE A 60 16.77 -11.67 1.08
CA PHE A 60 17.60 -11.95 -0.09
C PHE A 60 19.09 -11.72 0.14
N ARG A 61 19.46 -10.80 1.03
CA ARG A 61 20.84 -10.66 1.51
C ARG A 61 21.30 -11.92 2.22
N GLY A 62 20.48 -12.45 3.13
CA GLY A 62 20.78 -13.70 3.83
C GLY A 62 20.92 -14.88 2.87
N ILE A 63 19.94 -15.07 1.99
CA ILE A 63 19.96 -16.15 0.97
C ILE A 63 21.22 -16.03 0.10
N THR A 64 21.53 -14.83 -0.40
CA THR A 64 22.70 -14.62 -1.27
C THR A 64 24.00 -14.87 -0.52
N LEU A 65 24.11 -14.40 0.73
CA LEU A 65 25.30 -14.64 1.56
C LEU A 65 25.49 -16.13 1.85
N GLY A 66 24.42 -16.85 2.20
CA GLY A 66 24.46 -18.29 2.43
C GLY A 66 24.83 -19.07 1.17
N ALA A 67 24.18 -18.78 0.04
CA ALA A 67 24.38 -19.47 -1.24
C ALA A 67 25.79 -19.25 -1.82
N LEU A 68 26.47 -18.16 -1.45
CA LEU A 68 27.80 -17.83 -1.96
C LEU A 68 28.93 -18.12 -0.96
N SER A 69 28.61 -18.61 0.24
CA SER A 69 29.56 -18.96 1.30
C SER A 69 29.78 -20.47 1.40
N GLN A 70 30.96 -20.87 1.89
CA GLN A 70 31.27 -22.27 2.11
C GLN A 70 30.44 -22.86 3.26
N PRO A 71 30.12 -24.17 3.23
CA PRO A 71 29.48 -24.86 4.36
C PRO A 71 30.18 -24.57 5.69
N GLY A 72 29.40 -24.41 6.77
CA GLY A 72 29.92 -24.09 8.11
C GLY A 72 30.28 -22.61 8.34
N THR A 73 30.10 -21.74 7.34
CA THR A 73 30.23 -20.29 7.55
C THR A 73 29.07 -19.78 8.42
N ASP A 74 29.39 -19.07 9.51
CA ASP A 74 28.39 -18.33 10.28
C ASP A 74 27.91 -17.11 9.49
N THR A 75 26.83 -17.30 8.72
CA THR A 75 26.29 -16.23 7.86
C THR A 75 25.69 -15.08 8.67
N TRP A 76 25.26 -15.30 9.92
CA TRP A 76 24.69 -14.25 10.76
C TRP A 76 25.76 -13.29 11.26
N ALA A 77 26.88 -13.81 11.78
CA ALA A 77 28.03 -12.99 12.16
C ALA A 77 28.59 -12.18 10.98
N HIS A 78 28.31 -12.60 9.74
CA HIS A 78 28.72 -11.95 8.52
C HIS A 78 27.65 -11.04 7.91
N PHE A 79 26.41 -11.08 8.38
CA PHE A 79 25.27 -10.41 7.74
C PHE A 79 25.49 -8.90 7.57
N TYR A 80 26.03 -8.22 8.60
CA TYR A 80 26.27 -6.77 8.59
C TYR A 80 27.68 -6.35 8.14
N LYS A 81 28.55 -7.32 7.84
CA LYS A 81 29.92 -7.01 7.40
C LYS A 81 29.92 -6.52 5.94
N THR A 82 30.98 -5.81 5.59
CA THR A 82 31.31 -5.51 4.19
C THR A 82 31.83 -6.78 3.53
N HIS A 83 31.40 -7.03 2.30
CA HIS A 83 31.78 -8.19 1.51
C HIS A 83 32.36 -7.75 0.17
N ASP A 84 33.26 -8.58 -0.35
CA ASP A 84 33.74 -8.49 -1.73
C ASP A 84 33.63 -9.88 -2.36
N LEU A 85 32.46 -10.19 -2.91
CA LEU A 85 32.22 -11.44 -3.62
C LEU A 85 32.64 -11.36 -5.09
N ALA A 86 33.76 -10.68 -5.36
CA ALA A 86 34.35 -10.59 -6.68
C ALA A 86 34.50 -11.98 -7.34
N GLY A 87 34.09 -12.06 -8.61
CA GLY A 87 34.12 -13.30 -9.39
C GLY A 87 32.91 -14.20 -9.21
N LYS A 88 32.03 -13.96 -8.23
CA LYS A 88 30.72 -14.63 -8.13
C LYS A 88 29.70 -13.97 -9.06
N VAL A 89 28.82 -14.77 -9.63
CA VAL A 89 27.72 -14.32 -10.50
C VAL A 89 26.41 -14.92 -10.00
N VAL A 90 25.41 -14.07 -9.77
CA VAL A 90 24.04 -14.48 -9.42
C VAL A 90 23.14 -14.27 -10.63
N LEU A 91 22.46 -15.32 -11.07
CA LEU A 91 21.43 -15.25 -12.10
C LEU A 91 20.05 -15.35 -11.44
N ASP A 92 19.20 -14.35 -11.67
CA ASP A 92 17.78 -14.42 -11.34
C ASP A 92 16.95 -14.43 -12.64
N PRO A 93 16.41 -15.59 -13.06
CA PRO A 93 15.62 -15.69 -14.28
C PRO A 93 14.21 -15.10 -14.15
N PHE A 94 13.80 -14.67 -12.95
CA PHE A 94 12.48 -14.11 -12.65
C PHE A 94 12.60 -12.88 -11.72
N MET A 95 13.46 -11.93 -12.10
CA MET A 95 13.96 -10.91 -11.17
C MET A 95 12.88 -9.98 -10.59
N GLY A 96 11.75 -9.76 -11.26
CA GLY A 96 10.69 -8.86 -10.82
C GLY A 96 11.26 -7.47 -10.48
N SER A 97 11.04 -7.00 -9.25
CA SER A 97 11.56 -5.71 -8.79
C SER A 97 13.08 -5.64 -8.60
N GLY A 98 13.81 -6.74 -8.82
CA GLY A 98 15.28 -6.78 -8.82
C GLY A 98 15.93 -6.88 -7.45
N THR A 99 15.18 -7.31 -6.41
CA THR A 99 15.73 -7.43 -5.03
C THR A 99 16.96 -8.33 -5.01
N THR A 100 16.92 -9.50 -5.66
CA THR A 100 18.04 -10.45 -5.75
C THR A 100 19.28 -9.79 -6.33
N LEU A 101 19.13 -9.05 -7.42
CA LEU A 101 20.25 -8.40 -8.09
C LEU A 101 20.87 -7.32 -7.20
N GLY A 102 20.02 -6.57 -6.50
CA GLY A 102 20.48 -5.45 -5.69
C GLY A 102 21.23 -5.93 -4.46
N GLU A 103 20.74 -6.97 -3.80
CA GLU A 103 21.44 -7.57 -2.67
C GLU A 103 22.73 -8.28 -3.10
N ALA A 104 22.75 -8.95 -4.26
CA ALA A 104 23.97 -9.54 -4.81
C ALA A 104 25.05 -8.48 -5.12
N VAL A 105 24.67 -7.38 -5.79
CA VAL A 105 25.61 -6.29 -6.10
C VAL A 105 26.10 -5.58 -4.83
N LYS A 106 25.24 -5.38 -3.83
CA LYS A 106 25.65 -4.84 -2.52
C LYS A 106 26.64 -5.73 -1.76
N LEU A 107 26.67 -7.02 -2.05
CA LEU A 107 27.65 -7.97 -1.49
C LEU A 107 28.93 -8.08 -2.35
N GLY A 108 29.05 -7.30 -3.43
CA GLY A 108 30.21 -7.31 -4.32
C GLY A 108 30.17 -8.38 -5.42
N ALA A 109 29.06 -9.11 -5.56
CA ALA A 109 28.88 -10.07 -6.65
C ALA A 109 28.41 -9.39 -7.94
N LYS A 110 28.60 -10.05 -9.09
CA LYS A 110 27.92 -9.68 -10.33
C LYS A 110 26.51 -10.27 -10.33
N ALA A 111 25.56 -9.56 -10.94
CA ALA A 111 24.17 -10.01 -11.03
C ALA A 111 23.68 -9.94 -12.48
N ILE A 112 22.94 -10.96 -12.90
CA ILE A 112 22.25 -11.05 -14.19
C ILE A 112 20.77 -11.28 -13.88
N GLY A 113 19.90 -10.46 -14.42
CA GLY A 113 18.46 -10.57 -14.21
C GLY A 113 17.70 -10.66 -15.52
N CYS A 114 16.69 -11.53 -15.53
CA CYS A 114 15.74 -11.69 -16.62
C CYS A 114 14.31 -11.56 -16.09
N ASP A 115 13.42 -11.01 -16.90
CA ASP A 115 11.99 -11.01 -16.66
C ASP A 115 11.26 -10.94 -18.00
N ILE A 116 10.12 -11.64 -18.11
CA ILE A 116 9.29 -11.58 -19.29
C ILE A 116 8.57 -10.23 -19.41
N ASN A 117 8.32 -9.56 -18.28
CA ASN A 117 7.67 -8.26 -18.26
C ASN A 117 8.68 -7.15 -18.60
N PRO A 118 8.50 -6.41 -19.70
CA PRO A 118 9.42 -5.34 -20.07
C PRO A 118 9.46 -4.20 -19.04
N VAL A 119 8.39 -3.98 -18.26
CA VAL A 119 8.35 -2.99 -17.19
C VAL A 119 9.33 -3.36 -16.07
N SER A 120 9.40 -4.63 -15.69
CA SER A 120 10.38 -5.13 -14.70
C SER A 120 11.81 -4.79 -15.12
N THR A 121 12.17 -5.15 -16.36
CA THR A 121 13.49 -4.86 -16.92
C THR A 121 13.80 -3.36 -16.98
N PHE A 122 12.84 -2.54 -17.40
CA PHE A 122 13.01 -1.10 -17.44
C PHE A 122 13.27 -0.53 -16.04
N LEU A 123 12.45 -0.91 -15.06
CA LEU A 123 12.53 -0.41 -13.68
C LEU A 123 13.86 -0.78 -13.01
N VAL A 124 14.26 -2.05 -13.12
CA VAL A 124 15.53 -2.52 -12.55
C VAL A 124 16.70 -1.79 -13.22
N ARG A 125 16.67 -1.59 -14.55
CA ARG A 125 17.72 -0.78 -15.20
C ARG A 125 17.77 0.65 -14.65
N GLN A 126 16.63 1.31 -14.46
CA GLN A 126 16.61 2.67 -13.89
C GLN A 126 17.12 2.68 -12.44
N ALA A 127 16.74 1.70 -11.62
CA ALA A 127 17.14 1.61 -10.22
C ALA A 127 18.66 1.48 -10.04
N PHE A 128 19.35 0.86 -10.99
CA PHE A 128 20.81 0.65 -10.95
C PHE A 128 21.59 1.67 -11.79
N THR A 129 20.91 2.53 -12.55
CA THR A 129 21.57 3.55 -13.36
C THR A 129 22.12 4.64 -12.46
N PRO A 130 23.45 4.88 -12.43
CA PRO A 130 24.01 6.00 -11.69
C PRO A 130 23.50 7.31 -12.28
N ALA A 131 22.91 8.16 -11.45
CA ALA A 131 22.41 9.45 -11.87
C ALA A 131 22.77 10.52 -10.82
N PRO A 132 23.33 11.68 -11.23
CA PRO A 132 23.60 12.76 -10.29
C PRO A 132 22.30 13.28 -9.69
N GLU A 133 22.23 13.33 -8.36
CA GLU A 133 21.04 13.79 -7.64
C GLU A 133 20.57 15.17 -8.11
N ALA A 134 21.52 16.09 -8.36
CA ALA A 134 21.21 17.43 -8.86
C ALA A 134 20.47 17.40 -10.21
N GLN A 135 20.85 16.50 -11.12
CA GLN A 135 20.18 16.34 -12.41
C GLN A 135 18.78 15.75 -12.25
N LEU A 136 18.62 14.75 -11.37
CA LEU A 136 17.30 14.17 -11.06
C LEU A 136 16.35 15.22 -10.47
N ARG A 137 16.82 16.03 -9.50
CA ARG A 137 16.03 17.12 -8.92
C ARG A 137 15.67 18.18 -9.96
N ALA A 138 16.59 18.53 -10.84
CA ALA A 138 16.32 19.48 -11.92
C ALA A 138 15.29 18.92 -12.91
N ALA A 139 15.39 17.64 -13.28
CA ALA A 139 14.42 16.97 -14.14
C ALA A 139 13.02 16.90 -13.50
N PHE A 140 12.95 16.54 -12.22
CA PHE A 140 11.69 16.53 -11.47
C PHE A 140 11.05 17.91 -11.43
N LYS A 141 11.81 18.98 -11.12
CA LYS A 141 11.29 20.36 -11.10
C LYS A 141 10.77 20.82 -12.46
N ARG A 142 11.42 20.42 -13.56
CA ARG A 142 10.94 20.71 -14.92
C ARG A 142 9.62 19.99 -15.18
N LEU A 143 9.57 18.68 -14.90
CA LEU A 143 8.37 17.87 -15.06
C LEU A 143 7.20 18.43 -14.24
N GLU A 144 7.45 18.78 -12.97
CA GLU A 144 6.46 19.37 -12.10
C GLU A 144 5.96 20.71 -12.67
N ARG A 145 6.85 21.61 -13.09
CA ARG A 145 6.46 22.89 -13.69
C ARG A 145 5.57 22.69 -14.92
N ASP A 146 5.92 21.73 -15.78
CA ASP A 146 5.27 21.54 -17.08
C ASP A 146 3.92 20.81 -16.95
N VAL A 147 3.81 19.86 -16.01
CA VAL A 147 2.64 18.95 -15.90
C VAL A 147 1.73 19.30 -14.71
N ALA A 148 2.26 19.88 -13.63
CA ALA A 148 1.46 20.15 -12.44
C ALA A 148 0.27 21.09 -12.68
N PRO A 149 0.33 22.14 -13.53
CA PRO A 149 -0.84 22.97 -13.81
C PRO A 149 -1.99 22.17 -14.41
N GLU A 150 -1.69 21.24 -15.33
CA GLU A 150 -2.69 20.39 -15.96
C GLU A 150 -3.29 19.37 -14.99
N ILE A 151 -2.46 18.73 -14.16
CA ILE A 151 -2.95 17.74 -13.19
C ILE A 151 -3.73 18.43 -12.07
N ARG A 152 -3.16 19.47 -11.45
CA ARG A 152 -3.73 20.13 -10.26
C ARG A 152 -5.11 20.72 -10.52
N ARG A 153 -5.42 21.13 -11.76
CA ARG A 153 -6.77 21.66 -12.11
C ARG A 153 -7.90 20.65 -11.89
N TYR A 154 -7.61 19.35 -11.98
CA TYR A 154 -8.59 18.29 -11.74
C TYR A 154 -8.80 17.99 -10.26
N TYR A 155 -7.92 18.50 -9.39
CA TYR A 155 -7.95 18.30 -7.94
C TYR A 155 -8.21 19.64 -7.23
N GLN A 156 -9.22 20.37 -7.71
CA GLN A 156 -9.67 21.63 -7.13
C GLN A 156 -11.17 21.53 -6.81
N THR A 157 -11.58 22.22 -5.75
CA THR A 157 -12.98 22.38 -5.36
C THR A 157 -13.21 23.81 -4.89
N ARG A 158 -14.47 24.21 -4.73
CA ARG A 158 -14.81 25.50 -4.12
C ARG A 158 -14.95 25.36 -2.62
N ASP A 159 -14.35 26.29 -1.90
CA ASP A 159 -14.59 26.47 -0.48
C ASP A 159 -16.08 26.78 -0.24
N PRO A 160 -16.81 26.01 0.58
CA PRO A 160 -18.21 26.29 0.89
C PRO A 160 -18.45 27.65 1.57
N GLN A 161 -17.46 28.21 2.28
CA GLN A 161 -17.59 29.47 3.03
C GLN A 161 -17.18 30.67 2.19
N THR A 162 -16.06 30.57 1.47
CA THR A 162 -15.46 31.70 0.75
C THR A 162 -15.71 31.66 -0.76
N SER A 163 -16.20 30.52 -1.29
CA SER A 163 -16.33 30.24 -2.73
C SER A 163 -15.02 30.27 -3.53
N GLU A 164 -13.87 30.44 -2.87
CA GLU A 164 -12.55 30.40 -3.48
C GLU A 164 -12.21 29.00 -4.00
N LEU A 165 -11.41 28.94 -5.06
CA LEU A 165 -10.94 27.68 -5.61
C LEU A 165 -9.75 27.18 -4.81
N ILE A 166 -9.91 26.05 -4.13
CA ILE A 166 -8.91 25.47 -3.24
C ILE A 166 -8.55 24.03 -3.67
N PRO A 167 -7.32 23.56 -3.38
CA PRO A 167 -6.93 22.18 -3.67
C PRO A 167 -7.78 21.17 -2.89
N VAL A 168 -8.13 20.06 -3.55
CA VAL A 168 -8.73 18.90 -2.91
C VAL A 168 -7.64 18.09 -2.22
N LEU A 169 -7.84 17.77 -0.94
CA LEU A 169 -6.93 16.91 -0.18
C LEU A 169 -7.24 15.43 -0.42
N TYR A 170 -8.53 15.08 -0.42
CA TYR A 170 -8.98 13.70 -0.56
C TYR A 170 -10.23 13.61 -1.44
N CYS A 171 -10.24 12.62 -2.34
CA CYS A 171 -11.42 12.21 -3.10
C CYS A 171 -11.84 10.82 -2.62
N PHE A 172 -13.07 10.70 -2.11
CA PHE A 172 -13.62 9.40 -1.74
C PHE A 172 -14.56 8.91 -2.84
N TRP A 173 -14.31 7.67 -3.25
CA TRP A 173 -15.06 7.00 -4.29
C TRP A 173 -15.86 5.87 -3.68
N VAL A 174 -17.18 5.96 -3.78
CA VAL A 174 -18.10 4.93 -3.31
C VAL A 174 -18.75 4.25 -4.50
N LYS A 175 -18.83 2.92 -4.46
CA LYS A 175 -19.64 2.15 -5.41
C LYS A 175 -21.11 2.33 -5.06
N THR A 176 -21.95 2.53 -6.06
CA THR A 176 -23.39 2.48 -5.86
C THR A 176 -23.99 1.21 -6.43
N VAL A 177 -25.22 0.92 -6.02
CA VAL A 177 -26.12 -0.08 -6.60
C VAL A 177 -27.47 0.57 -6.85
N THR A 178 -28.09 0.27 -7.99
CA THR A 178 -29.48 0.65 -8.24
C THR A 178 -30.39 -0.53 -7.92
N THR A 179 -31.38 -0.34 -7.06
CA THR A 179 -32.37 -1.38 -6.75
C THR A 179 -33.32 -1.59 -7.94
N PRO A 180 -34.05 -2.72 -8.02
CA PRO A 180 -35.07 -2.93 -9.04
C PRO A 180 -36.14 -1.82 -9.09
N GLU A 181 -36.39 -1.18 -7.95
CA GLU A 181 -37.31 -0.05 -7.78
C GLU A 181 -36.72 1.30 -8.21
N GLY A 182 -35.44 1.34 -8.58
CA GLY A 182 -34.74 2.53 -9.08
C GLY A 182 -34.00 3.35 -8.03
N GLU A 183 -33.97 2.92 -6.77
CA GLU A 183 -33.23 3.62 -5.70
C GLU A 183 -31.72 3.42 -5.87
N VAL A 184 -30.92 4.48 -5.73
CA VAL A 184 -29.45 4.41 -5.79
C VAL A 184 -28.88 4.35 -4.38
N ILE A 185 -28.37 3.18 -3.99
CA ILE A 185 -27.81 2.94 -2.66
C ILE A 185 -26.28 2.98 -2.73
N PRO A 186 -25.61 3.81 -1.91
CA PRO A 186 -24.17 3.78 -1.80
C PRO A 186 -23.67 2.65 -0.89
N LEU A 187 -22.66 1.93 -1.36
CA LEU A 187 -22.07 0.78 -0.66
C LEU A 187 -20.97 1.21 0.31
N LEU A 188 -21.30 2.10 1.25
CA LEU A 188 -20.44 2.42 2.38
C LEU A 188 -20.52 1.30 3.42
N SER A 189 -19.37 0.73 3.79
CA SER A 189 -19.27 -0.17 4.94
C SER A 189 -19.43 0.58 6.26
N ARG A 190 -19.01 1.86 6.29
CA ARG A 190 -19.12 2.76 7.43
C ARG A 190 -19.14 4.22 6.95
N TYR A 191 -19.93 5.05 7.62
CA TYR A 191 -20.03 6.50 7.34
C TYR A 191 -18.93 7.32 8.03
N VAL A 192 -18.33 6.80 9.11
CA VAL A 192 -17.12 7.34 9.72
C VAL A 192 -15.93 7.01 8.84
N PHE A 193 -15.35 8.01 8.19
CA PHE A 193 -14.26 7.81 7.20
C PHE A 193 -12.89 8.24 7.71
N ALA A 194 -12.82 9.08 8.75
CA ALA A 194 -11.58 9.38 9.45
C ALA A 194 -11.80 9.46 10.97
N GLN A 195 -10.89 8.91 11.76
CA GLN A 195 -10.91 8.93 13.23
C GLN A 195 -9.47 8.79 13.76
N ASP A 196 -9.26 9.06 15.04
CA ASP A 196 -7.96 8.82 15.69
C ASP A 196 -7.66 7.31 15.79
N ALA A 197 -6.38 6.92 15.78
CA ALA A 197 -5.93 5.54 16.00
C ALA A 197 -6.33 4.99 17.38
N TYR A 198 -6.56 5.88 18.35
CA TYR A 198 -7.05 5.57 19.69
C TYR A 198 -8.41 6.23 19.93
N PRO A 199 -9.48 5.78 19.25
CA PRO A 199 -10.77 6.46 19.24
C PRO A 199 -11.43 6.51 20.64
N LYS A 200 -11.11 5.55 21.52
CA LYS A 200 -11.59 5.58 22.91
C LYS A 200 -11.02 6.75 23.73
N LYS A 201 -9.80 7.20 23.42
CA LYS A 201 -9.15 8.34 24.09
C LYS A 201 -9.47 9.65 23.38
N LYS A 202 -9.53 9.62 22.06
CA LYS A 202 -9.80 10.77 21.19
C LYS A 202 -10.99 10.42 20.27
N PRO A 203 -12.23 10.60 20.76
CA PRO A 203 -13.41 10.08 20.06
C PRO A 203 -13.82 10.86 18.83
N ARG A 204 -13.23 12.02 18.59
CA ARG A 204 -13.53 12.88 17.44
C ARG A 204 -13.27 12.17 16.11
N ALA A 205 -14.21 12.27 15.20
CA ALA A 205 -14.20 11.61 13.91
C ALA A 205 -14.88 12.47 12.84
N GLN A 206 -14.48 12.25 11.60
CA GLN A 206 -15.11 12.83 10.41
C GLN A 206 -16.08 11.80 9.83
N ILE A 207 -17.33 12.21 9.66
CA ILE A 207 -18.46 11.37 9.24
C ILE A 207 -19.04 11.94 7.96
N VAL A 208 -19.34 11.08 6.99
CA VAL A 208 -20.07 11.46 5.77
C VAL A 208 -21.56 11.39 6.02
N CYS A 209 -22.29 12.46 5.72
CA CYS A 209 -23.75 12.45 5.71
C CYS A 209 -24.26 11.62 4.50
N PRO A 210 -25.11 10.60 4.70
CA PRO A 210 -25.68 9.82 3.60
C PRO A 210 -26.64 10.62 2.71
N GLY A 211 -27.20 11.73 3.22
CA GLY A 211 -28.16 12.56 2.48
C GLY A 211 -27.47 13.55 1.55
N CYS A 212 -26.66 14.45 2.11
CA CYS A 212 -26.03 15.54 1.36
C CYS A 212 -24.58 15.28 0.98
N TRP A 213 -23.98 14.15 1.40
CA TRP A 213 -22.56 13.81 1.18
C TRP A 213 -21.55 14.76 1.84
N GLY A 214 -22.04 15.72 2.62
CA GLY A 214 -21.22 16.63 3.40
C GLY A 214 -20.48 15.88 4.51
N VAL A 215 -19.30 16.40 4.85
CA VAL A 215 -18.53 15.93 6.00
C VAL A 215 -18.88 16.74 7.23
N LEU A 216 -19.09 16.03 8.32
CA LEU A 216 -19.39 16.59 9.62
C LEU A 216 -18.50 15.94 10.68
N GLU A 217 -18.25 16.68 11.75
CA GLU A 217 -17.44 16.24 12.87
C GLU A 217 -18.35 15.81 14.03
N ASP A 218 -18.15 14.60 14.54
CA ASP A 218 -18.83 14.07 15.73
C ASP A 218 -17.98 12.96 16.36
N ARG A 219 -18.51 12.24 17.34
CA ARG A 219 -17.85 11.06 17.91
C ARG A 219 -17.94 9.87 16.97
N TYR A 220 -16.89 9.05 16.94
CA TYR A 220 -16.82 7.82 16.14
C TYR A 220 -17.92 6.78 16.45
N ASP A 221 -18.51 6.87 17.64
CA ASP A 221 -19.58 6.02 18.19
C ASP A 221 -20.94 6.73 18.27
N ALA A 222 -21.06 7.95 17.73
CA ALA A 222 -22.30 8.72 17.73
C ALA A 222 -23.36 8.01 16.90
N THR A 223 -24.41 7.50 17.54
CA THR A 223 -25.53 6.81 16.86
C THR A 223 -26.57 7.77 16.28
N ASP A 224 -26.39 9.06 16.53
CA ASP A 224 -27.28 10.14 16.15
C ASP A 224 -26.50 11.45 16.00
N THR A 225 -26.52 12.03 14.79
CA THR A 225 -25.73 13.21 14.45
C THR A 225 -26.54 14.16 13.58
N HIS A 226 -26.35 15.47 13.75
CA HIS A 226 -27.07 16.51 13.01
C HIS A 226 -26.23 17.06 11.86
N CYS A 227 -26.83 17.27 10.68
CA CYS A 227 -26.17 17.81 9.50
C CYS A 227 -26.64 19.24 9.20
N GLN A 228 -25.70 20.19 9.16
CA GLN A 228 -25.94 21.63 8.96
C GLN A 228 -26.32 22.03 7.52
N TYR A 229 -25.98 21.22 6.50
CA TYR A 229 -26.27 21.50 5.09
C TYR A 229 -27.56 20.84 4.59
N TRP A 230 -28.28 20.14 5.47
CA TRP A 230 -29.57 19.52 5.18
C TRP A 230 -30.70 20.30 5.87
N PRO A 231 -31.60 20.97 5.11
CA PRO A 231 -32.89 21.39 5.66
C PRO A 231 -34.07 21.07 4.68
N PRO A 232 -35.30 21.48 5.01
CA PRO A 232 -36.52 20.66 5.16
C PRO A 232 -37.21 20.19 3.86
N LEU A 233 -37.63 18.91 3.78
CA LEU A 233 -38.70 18.47 2.87
C LEU A 233 -39.63 17.47 3.60
N GLN A 234 -40.94 17.62 3.37
CA GLN A 234 -42.09 16.94 4.02
C GLN A 234 -42.15 15.40 3.80
N PRO A 235 -42.95 14.64 4.60
CA PRO A 235 -42.57 13.32 5.10
C PRO A 235 -42.99 12.15 4.20
N ALA A 236 -42.21 11.07 4.22
CA ALA A 236 -42.73 9.71 4.02
C ALA A 236 -41.81 8.65 4.65
N GLY A 237 -42.35 7.90 5.62
CA GLY A 237 -42.06 6.46 5.79
C GLY A 237 -40.84 6.02 6.62
N ARG A 238 -41.04 4.97 7.43
CA ARG A 238 -40.10 4.30 8.38
C ARG A 238 -39.21 3.26 7.64
N SER A 239 -37.96 2.98 7.99
CA SER A 239 -37.57 2.12 9.14
C SER A 239 -36.05 1.75 9.17
N GLY A 240 -35.48 1.57 10.38
CA GLY A 240 -34.37 0.65 10.76
C GLY A 240 -32.91 0.78 10.24
N ARG A 241 -32.00 1.35 11.08
CA ARG A 241 -30.49 1.38 11.10
C ARG A 241 -29.78 2.68 10.65
N TRP A 242 -28.82 3.15 11.48
CA TRP A 242 -28.21 4.51 11.59
C TRP A 242 -29.21 5.68 11.41
N SER A 243 -29.44 6.45 12.47
CA SER A 243 -30.41 7.55 12.46
C SER A 243 -29.74 8.91 12.50
N ILE A 244 -30.07 9.79 11.56
CA ILE A 244 -29.82 11.24 11.65
C ILE A 244 -31.15 11.88 12.11
N ARG A 245 -31.15 12.61 13.23
CA ARG A 245 -32.36 13.32 13.70
C ARG A 245 -32.68 14.52 12.82
N HIS A 246 -33.91 14.55 12.30
CA HIS A 246 -34.58 15.68 11.63
C HIS A 246 -35.64 16.28 12.56
N ASP A 247 -35.96 17.56 12.38
CA ASP A 247 -36.99 18.29 13.14
C ASP A 247 -38.45 17.88 12.79
N GLN A 248 -38.62 16.80 12.02
CA GLN A 248 -39.93 16.21 11.65
C GLN A 248 -39.93 14.67 11.55
N GLY A 249 -38.91 13.96 12.06
CA GLY A 249 -38.91 12.48 12.14
C GLY A 249 -37.60 11.78 11.74
N ARG A 250 -37.46 10.50 12.09
CA ARG A 250 -36.24 9.70 11.84
C ARG A 250 -36.31 9.00 10.47
N SER A 251 -35.27 9.11 9.66
CA SER A 251 -35.02 8.18 8.54
C SER A 251 -33.87 7.22 8.90
N ALA A 252 -33.91 6.02 8.33
CA ALA A 252 -32.97 4.94 8.60
C ALA A 252 -32.59 4.26 7.29
N LEU A 253 -31.34 3.81 7.18
CA LEU A 253 -30.76 3.26 5.96
C LEU A 253 -30.31 1.81 6.20
N SER A 254 -30.84 0.90 5.39
CA SER A 254 -30.49 -0.53 5.43
C SER A 254 -29.54 -0.89 4.29
N ASN A 255 -28.47 -1.64 4.60
CA ASN A 255 -27.58 -2.23 3.61
C ASN A 255 -28.21 -3.56 3.12
N GLN A 256 -28.87 -3.58 1.96
CA GLN A 256 -29.23 -4.83 1.27
C GLN A 256 -28.98 -4.76 -0.25
N GLY A 257 -28.23 -5.74 -0.77
CA GLY A 257 -28.53 -6.47 -2.02
C GLY A 257 -28.39 -5.81 -3.41
N VAL A 258 -27.17 -5.88 -3.99
CA VAL A 258 -26.78 -6.25 -5.38
C VAL A 258 -27.30 -5.53 -6.65
N ALA A 259 -26.30 -5.13 -7.47
CA ALA A 259 -26.19 -4.90 -8.94
C ALA A 259 -26.74 -3.63 -9.66
N ALA A 260 -25.90 -2.60 -9.73
CA ALA A 260 -25.59 -1.80 -10.94
C ALA A 260 -24.47 -0.79 -10.57
N GLN A 261 -23.28 -0.86 -11.19
CA GLN A 261 -22.09 -0.13 -10.71
C GLN A 261 -21.98 1.27 -11.33
N GLY A 262 -22.16 2.30 -10.52
CA GLY A 262 -21.78 3.69 -10.81
C GLY A 262 -20.82 4.25 -9.74
N TRP A 263 -20.17 5.38 -10.05
CA TRP A 263 -19.23 6.07 -9.16
C TRP A 263 -19.75 7.48 -8.83
N HIS A 264 -19.76 7.87 -7.55
CA HIS A 264 -20.01 9.25 -7.11
C HIS A 264 -18.80 9.81 -6.34
N PRO A 265 -18.28 11.00 -6.71
CA PRO A 265 -17.20 11.64 -5.98
C PRO A 265 -17.72 12.47 -4.81
N ALA A 266 -17.15 12.27 -3.62
CA ALA A 266 -17.22 13.23 -2.53
C ALA A 266 -15.84 13.88 -2.34
N CYS A 267 -15.76 15.21 -2.49
CA CYS A 267 -14.52 15.97 -2.35
C CYS A 267 -14.54 16.77 -1.04
N THR A 268 -13.44 16.71 -0.27
CA THR A 268 -13.32 17.45 0.98
C THR A 268 -12.08 18.35 0.94
N SER A 269 -12.26 19.58 1.42
CA SER A 269 -11.19 20.59 1.48
C SER A 269 -10.93 21.11 2.89
N HIS A 270 -11.77 20.72 3.86
CA HIS A 270 -11.80 21.26 5.22
C HIS A 270 -11.56 20.19 6.28
N VAL A 271 -10.55 19.33 6.07
CA VAL A 271 -10.04 18.49 7.17
C VAL A 271 -8.79 19.17 7.70
N ARG A 272 -8.88 19.78 8.89
CA ARG A 272 -7.68 20.27 9.59
C ARG A 272 -6.79 19.06 9.88
N ASP A 273 -5.54 19.15 9.44
CA ASP A 273 -4.52 18.12 9.62
C ASP A 273 -4.01 18.12 11.08
N ASP A 274 -4.90 17.84 12.03
CA ASP A 274 -4.59 17.80 13.47
C ASP A 274 -3.96 16.46 13.89
N GLY A 275 -3.23 15.80 12.98
CA GLY A 275 -2.61 14.51 13.24
C GLY A 275 -3.60 13.35 13.19
N ILE A 276 -4.30 13.19 12.06
CA ILE A 276 -4.98 11.93 11.74
C ILE A 276 -3.89 10.87 11.55
N ALA A 277 -3.70 10.04 12.57
CA ALA A 277 -2.86 8.86 12.48
C ALA A 277 -3.42 7.95 11.38
N ARG A 278 -2.56 7.65 10.40
CA ARG A 278 -2.81 6.67 9.33
C ARG A 278 -2.97 5.26 9.90
#